data_AF-A0A0N8T331-F1
#
_entry.id   AF-A0A0N8T331-F1
#
_cell.length_a   1.000
_cell.length_b   1.000
_cell.length_c   1.000
_cell.angle_alpha   90.00
_cell.angle_beta   90.00
_cell.angle_gamma   90.00
#
_symmetry.space_group_name_H-M   'P 1'
#
loop_
_entity.id
_entity.type
_entity.pdbx_description
1 polymer ?
#
loop_
_entity_poly.entity_id
_entity_poly.type
_entity_poly.pdbx_seq_one_letter_code
_entity_poly.pdbx_strand_id
1 'polypeptide(L)'
;MDAYASVGMPLGYHHWSYGKHFLSTEKSYSRGQMGLAYEIVINSDPCIAYLMEENTICMQALVVAHACYGHNSFFKGNYLFRTWTDASSIIDYLVFAKQYIMQCEERHGIDAV
;
A
#
# COMPACT_ATOMS: atom_id res chain seq x y z
N MET A 1 0.03 -8.72 -7.73
CA MET A 1 0.30 -7.30 -7.39
C MET A 1 -0.96 -6.56 -6.97
N ASP A 2 -2.16 -7.08 -7.25
CA ASP A 2 -3.45 -6.41 -6.94
C ASP A 2 -4.03 -6.63 -5.54
N ALA A 3 -3.46 -7.54 -4.73
CA ALA A 3 -3.98 -7.86 -3.39
C ALA A 3 -3.61 -6.84 -2.31
N TYR A 4 -2.65 -5.94 -2.58
CA TYR A 4 -2.23 -4.89 -1.63
C TYR A 4 -2.52 -3.48 -2.13
N ALA A 5 -2.85 -3.28 -3.42
CA ALA A 5 -3.64 -2.10 -3.81
C ALA A 5 -4.99 -2.08 -3.06
N SER A 6 -5.46 -3.26 -2.64
CA SER A 6 -6.67 -3.44 -1.85
C SER A 6 -6.50 -3.57 -0.33
N VAL A 7 -5.27 -3.55 0.20
CA VAL A 7 -5.01 -3.62 1.66
C VAL A 7 -4.13 -2.46 2.15
N GLY A 8 -3.28 -1.89 1.27
CA GLY A 8 -2.41 -0.75 1.54
C GLY A 8 -3.06 0.61 1.28
N MET A 9 -4.23 0.69 0.64
CA MET A 9 -5.07 1.88 0.73
C MET A 9 -5.80 1.84 2.08
N PRO A 10 -6.03 2.98 2.76
CA PRO A 10 -6.76 3.04 4.04
C PRO A 10 -8.18 2.44 4.05
N LEU A 11 -8.66 1.94 2.91
CA LEU A 11 -10.01 1.46 2.68
C LEU A 11 -9.97 0.23 1.75
N GLY A 12 -9.92 -0.98 2.28
CA GLY A 12 -9.78 -2.18 1.46
C GLY A 12 -10.96 -2.53 0.53
N TYR A 13 -10.71 -3.34 -0.51
CA TYR A 13 -11.74 -3.81 -1.46
C TYR A 13 -12.28 -5.19 -1.03
N HIS A 14 -13.60 -5.38 -1.05
CA HIS A 14 -14.30 -6.55 -0.48
C HIS A 14 -14.43 -7.76 -1.43
N HIS A 15 -13.41 -8.06 -2.25
CA HIS A 15 -13.50 -9.23 -3.15
C HIS A 15 -12.83 -10.49 -2.56
N TRP A 16 -13.54 -11.62 -2.57
CA TRP A 16 -13.10 -12.91 -2.00
C TRP A 16 -11.78 -13.44 -2.59
N SER A 17 -11.46 -13.08 -3.85
CA SER A 17 -10.16 -13.40 -4.45
C SER A 17 -9.00 -12.72 -3.74
N TYR A 18 -9.20 -11.51 -3.20
CA TYR A 18 -8.19 -10.82 -2.40
C TYR A 18 -7.92 -11.51 -1.07
N GLY A 19 -8.97 -12.07 -0.43
CA GLY A 19 -8.80 -12.89 0.79
C GLY A 19 -7.94 -14.14 0.56
N LYS A 20 -8.10 -14.81 -0.59
CA LYS A 20 -7.26 -15.96 -0.97
C LYS A 20 -5.80 -15.56 -1.21
N HIS A 21 -5.56 -14.42 -1.86
CA HIS A 21 -4.21 -13.90 -2.07
C HIS A 21 -3.55 -13.44 -0.78
N PHE A 22 -4.30 -12.77 0.11
CA PHE A 22 -3.86 -12.42 1.45
C PHE A 22 -3.40 -13.67 2.23
N LEU A 23 -4.25 -14.70 2.28
CA LEU A 23 -3.91 -15.98 2.93
C LEU A 23 -2.69 -16.65 2.30
N SER A 24 -2.50 -16.54 0.99
CA SER A 24 -1.32 -17.08 0.30
C SER A 24 -0.04 -16.34 0.67
N THR A 25 -0.09 -15.00 0.77
CA THR A 25 1.05 -14.16 1.16
C THR A 25 1.39 -14.36 2.63
N GLU A 26 0.39 -14.29 3.52
CA GLU A 26 0.50 -14.61 4.96
C GLU A 26 1.15 -15.97 5.18
N LYS A 27 0.66 -17.01 4.48
CA LYS A 27 1.19 -18.36 4.59
C LYS A 27 2.60 -18.51 4.02
N SER A 28 2.97 -17.73 3.01
CA SER A 28 4.34 -17.71 2.48
C SER A 28 5.29 -16.98 3.45
N TYR A 29 4.80 -15.94 4.12
CA TYR A 29 5.54 -15.16 5.12
C TYR A 29 5.76 -15.97 6.41
N SER A 30 4.70 -16.58 6.96
CA SER A 30 4.75 -17.47 8.13
C SER A 30 5.71 -18.66 7.92
N ARG A 31 5.84 -19.12 6.68
CA ARG A 31 6.77 -20.21 6.30
C ARG A 31 8.19 -19.73 6.02
N GLY A 32 8.50 -18.46 6.24
CA GLY A 32 9.82 -17.87 6.01
C GLY A 32 10.26 -17.87 4.53
N GLN A 33 9.31 -17.99 3.60
CA GLN A 33 9.59 -18.07 2.16
C GLN A 33 9.62 -16.69 1.47
N MET A 34 9.30 -15.62 2.19
CA MET A 34 9.52 -14.25 1.73
C MET A 34 10.76 -13.66 2.42
N GLY A 35 11.74 -13.28 1.61
CA GLY A 35 12.94 -12.57 2.07
C GLY A 35 12.64 -11.09 2.32
N LEU A 36 13.11 -10.62 3.48
CA LEU A 36 13.09 -9.24 4.00
C LEU A 36 11.71 -8.66 4.35
N ALA A 37 11.75 -7.69 5.28
CA ALA A 37 10.58 -7.08 5.87
C ALA A 37 9.71 -6.37 4.85
N TYR A 38 8.42 -6.68 4.90
CA TYR A 38 7.43 -6.09 4.02
C TYR A 38 7.02 -4.70 4.55
N GLU A 39 7.06 -3.71 3.67
CA GLU A 39 6.69 -2.33 3.94
C GLU A 39 5.78 -1.80 2.82
N ILE A 40 4.79 -0.98 3.17
CA ILE A 40 3.99 -0.21 2.21
C ILE A 40 4.18 1.26 2.54
N VAL A 41 4.63 2.05 1.56
CA VAL A 41 4.85 3.49 1.72
C VAL A 41 3.90 4.25 0.80
N ILE A 42 3.05 5.07 1.39
CA ILE A 42 2.24 6.07 0.70
C ILE A 42 2.92 7.42 0.87
N ASN A 43 3.44 7.97 -0.23
CA ASN A 43 4.07 9.30 -0.26
C ASN A 43 3.04 10.45 -0.21
N SER A 44 2.07 10.36 0.68
CA SER A 44 1.14 11.45 1.01
C SER A 44 1.82 12.50 1.89
N ASP A 45 1.11 13.60 2.18
CA ASP A 45 1.55 14.61 3.16
C ASP A 45 0.53 14.69 4.33
N PRO A 46 0.82 14.10 5.51
CA PRO A 46 2.05 13.40 5.89
C PRO A 46 2.19 12.01 5.24
N CYS A 47 3.42 11.52 5.13
CA CYS A 47 3.71 10.18 4.62
C CYS A 47 3.16 9.11 5.56
N ILE A 48 2.60 8.05 4.98
CA ILE A 48 2.10 6.89 5.73
C ILE A 48 2.96 5.68 5.36
N ALA A 49 3.56 5.05 6.36
CA ALA A 49 4.32 3.81 6.19
C ALA A 49 3.69 2.71 7.06
N TYR A 50 3.32 1.61 6.43
CA TYR A 50 2.86 0.40 7.11
C TYR A 50 3.99 -0.61 7.17
N LEU A 51 4.29 -1.09 8.37
CA LEU A 51 5.31 -2.09 8.64
C LEU A 51 4.63 -3.32 9.24
N MET A 52 5.15 -4.50 8.95
CA MET A 52 4.70 -5.74 9.57
C MET A 52 4.94 -5.69 11.09
N GLU A 53 3.97 -6.13 11.88
CA GLU A 53 4.07 -6.15 13.34
C GLU A 53 5.11 -7.19 13.81
N GLU A 54 5.26 -8.29 13.09
CA GLU A 54 6.13 -9.42 13.41
C GLU A 54 7.62 -9.13 13.19
N ASN A 55 7.97 -7.97 12.63
CA ASN A 55 9.35 -7.58 12.44
C ASN A 55 10.07 -7.44 13.80
N THR A 56 11.27 -8.01 13.90
CA THR A 56 12.16 -7.79 15.05
C THR A 56 12.49 -6.29 15.18
N ILE A 57 12.88 -5.83 16.36
CA ILE A 57 13.25 -4.42 16.57
C ILE A 57 14.34 -3.95 15.60
N CYS A 58 15.34 -4.80 15.33
CA CYS A 58 16.39 -4.48 14.35
C CYS A 58 15.82 -4.32 12.94
N MET A 59 14.86 -5.16 12.56
CA MET A 59 14.21 -5.09 11.28
C MET A 59 13.29 -3.87 11.18
N GLN A 60 12.51 -3.56 12.22
CA GLN A 60 11.71 -2.34 12.31
C GLN A 60 12.60 -1.10 12.11
N ALA A 61 13.74 -1.04 12.81
CA ALA A 61 14.68 0.07 12.67
C ALA A 61 15.24 0.19 11.25
N LEU A 62 15.60 -0.93 10.61
CA LEU A 62 16.10 -0.96 9.23
C LEU A 62 15.04 -0.46 8.24
N VAL A 63 13.81 -0.95 8.35
CA VAL A 63 12.67 -0.60 7.50
C VAL A 63 12.31 0.87 7.67
N VAL A 64 12.20 1.39 8.91
CA VAL A 64 11.95 2.82 9.14
C VAL A 64 13.08 3.67 8.54
N ALA A 65 14.33 3.27 8.72
CA ALA A 65 15.47 3.98 8.12
C ALA A 65 15.43 3.95 6.58
N HIS A 66 15.12 2.81 5.99
CA HIS A 66 15.04 2.63 4.54
C HIS A 66 13.85 3.38 3.91
N ALA A 67 12.65 3.09 4.39
CA ALA A 67 11.39 3.57 3.84
C ALA A 67 11.16 5.05 4.13
N CYS A 68 11.19 5.42 5.42
CA CYS A 68 10.82 6.76 5.87
C CYS A 68 11.98 7.74 5.69
N TYR A 69 13.19 7.38 6.14
CA TYR A 69 14.34 8.28 6.05
C TYR A 69 15.07 8.22 4.70
N GLY A 70 14.95 7.12 3.95
CA GLY A 70 15.50 7.01 2.60
C GLY A 70 14.51 7.50 1.55
N HIS A 71 13.56 6.65 1.18
CA HIS A 71 12.68 6.91 0.04
C HIS A 71 11.76 8.11 0.27
N ASN A 72 11.05 8.17 1.40
CA ASN A 72 10.10 9.26 1.61
C ASN A 72 10.78 10.63 1.71
N SER A 73 11.90 10.71 2.43
CA SER A 73 12.74 11.92 2.49
C SER A 73 13.19 12.37 1.10
N PHE A 74 13.61 11.42 0.25
CA PHE A 74 13.95 11.69 -1.15
C PHE A 74 12.77 12.30 -1.91
N PHE A 75 11.59 11.68 -1.85
CA PHE A 75 10.41 12.18 -2.57
C PHE A 75 9.99 13.57 -2.08
N LYS A 76 10.06 13.84 -0.78
CA LYS A 76 9.75 15.16 -0.21
C LYS A 76 10.65 16.27 -0.77
N GLY A 77 11.92 15.98 -1.01
CA GLY A 77 12.89 16.93 -1.59
C GLY A 77 12.92 16.95 -3.12
N ASN A 78 12.33 15.96 -3.80
CA ASN A 78 12.47 15.78 -5.24
C ASN A 78 11.69 16.83 -6.04
N TYR A 79 12.38 17.54 -6.93
CA TYR A 79 11.79 18.59 -7.76
C TYR A 79 10.66 18.08 -8.66
N LEU A 80 10.84 16.93 -9.31
CA LEU A 80 9.83 16.37 -10.21
C LEU A 80 8.60 15.92 -9.43
N PHE A 81 8.79 15.26 -8.27
CA PHE A 81 7.69 14.86 -7.41
C PHE A 81 6.87 16.07 -6.96
N ARG A 82 7.53 17.14 -6.47
CA ARG A 82 6.83 18.37 -6.05
C ARG A 82 6.15 19.13 -7.18
N THR A 83 6.65 19.01 -8.40
CA THR A 83 6.09 19.73 -9.57
C THR A 83 4.88 19.02 -10.14
N TRP A 84 4.91 17.68 -10.15
CA TRP A 84 3.93 16.87 -10.87
C TRP A 84 3.01 16.03 -9.96
N THR A 85 3.27 16.02 -8.65
CA THR A 85 2.48 15.27 -7.67
C THR A 85 2.04 16.20 -6.57
N ASP A 86 0.73 16.29 -6.35
CA ASP A 86 0.17 16.87 -5.15
C ASP A 86 0.01 15.79 -4.09
N ALA A 87 0.99 15.70 -3.19
CA ALA A 87 1.02 14.69 -2.14
C ALA A 87 -0.16 14.81 -1.15
N SER A 88 -0.76 16.01 -1.01
CA SER A 88 -1.85 16.24 -0.07
C SER A 88 -3.18 15.62 -0.56
N SER A 89 -3.38 15.53 -1.87
CA SER A 89 -4.61 14.98 -2.48
C SER A 89 -4.52 13.50 -2.83
N ILE A 90 -3.36 12.84 -2.64
CA ILE A 90 -3.20 11.41 -2.92
C ILE A 90 -4.25 10.58 -2.19
N ILE A 91 -4.47 10.84 -0.89
CA ILE A 91 -5.42 10.06 -0.09
C ILE A 91 -6.85 10.25 -0.61
N ASP A 92 -7.25 11.48 -0.90
CA ASP A 92 -8.57 11.79 -1.44
C ASP A 92 -8.79 11.14 -2.81
N TYR A 93 -7.75 11.14 -3.65
CA TYR A 93 -7.79 10.48 -4.95
C TYR A 93 -7.97 8.96 -4.82
N LEU A 94 -7.29 8.32 -3.86
CA LEU A 94 -7.45 6.89 -3.59
C LEU A 94 -8.87 6.57 -3.10
N VAL A 95 -9.45 7.40 -2.24
CA VAL A 95 -10.85 7.27 -1.79
C VAL A 95 -11.81 7.40 -2.98
N PHE A 96 -11.61 8.41 -3.82
CA PHE A 96 -12.42 8.63 -5.03
C PHE A 96 -12.33 7.45 -5.99
N ALA A 97 -11.12 6.99 -6.30
CA ALA A 97 -10.89 5.87 -7.21
C ALA A 97 -11.57 4.59 -6.70
N LYS A 98 -11.51 4.33 -5.39
CA LYS A 98 -12.23 3.23 -4.77
C LYS A 98 -13.74 3.32 -5.00
N GLN A 99 -14.34 4.48 -4.70
CA GLN A 99 -15.78 4.67 -4.87
C GLN A 99 -16.19 4.50 -6.34
N TYR A 100 -15.39 5.01 -7.26
CA TYR A 100 -15.62 4.86 -8.69
C TYR A 100 -15.60 3.39 -9.12
N ILE A 101 -14.57 2.64 -8.72
CA ILE A 101 -14.47 1.20 -9.02
C ILE A 101 -15.67 0.45 -8.44
N MET A 102 -16.05 0.71 -7.19
CA MET A 102 -17.22 0.06 -6.57
C MET A 102 -18.52 0.33 -7.35
N GLN A 103 -18.73 1.57 -7.81
CA GLN A 103 -19.90 1.91 -8.63
C GLN A 103 -19.87 1.21 -10.00
N CYS A 104 -18.69 1.07 -10.59
CA CYS A 104 -18.51 0.30 -11.83
C CYS A 104 -18.82 -1.18 -11.62
N GLU A 105 -18.31 -1.79 -10.54
CA GLU A 105 -18.58 -3.18 -10.16
C GLU A 105 -20.08 -3.42 -9.94
N GLU A 106 -20.79 -2.51 -9.27
CA GLU A 106 -22.25 -2.58 -9.08
C GLU A 106 -23.02 -2.50 -10.40
N ARG A 107 -22.59 -1.62 -11.31
CA ARG A 107 -23.30 -1.36 -12.57
C ARG A 107 -23.06 -2.42 -13.64
N HIS A 108 -21.83 -2.93 -13.74
CA HIS A 108 -21.38 -3.77 -14.85
C HIS A 108 -21.14 -5.23 -14.45
N GLY A 109 -21.17 -5.53 -13.15
CA GLY A 109 -20.77 -6.83 -12.61
C GLY A 109 -19.26 -6.94 -12.46
N ILE A 110 -18.83 -7.76 -11.50
CA ILE A 110 -17.43 -7.87 -11.08
C ILE A 110 -16.53 -8.48 -12.17
N ASP A 111 -17.07 -9.35 -13.04
CA ASP A 111 -16.29 -9.99 -14.11
C ASP A 111 -15.98 -9.03 -15.28
N ALA A 112 -16.61 -7.85 -15.33
CA ALA A 112 -16.54 -6.92 -16.45
C ALA A 112 -15.70 -5.65 -16.18
N VAL A 113 -15.17 -5.50 -14.95
CA VAL A 113 -14.36 -4.35 -14.47
C VAL A 113 -12.99 -4.86 -14.07
#